data_AF-A0AAE1J8P6-F1
#
_entry.id   AF-A0AAE1J8P6-F1
#
_cell.length_a   1.000
_cell.length_b   1.000
_cell.length_c   1.000
_cell.angle_alpha   90.00
_cell.angle_beta   90.00
_cell.angle_gamma   90.00
#
_symmetry.space_group_name_H-M   'P 1'
#
loop_
_entity.id
_entity.type
_entity.pdbx_description
1 polymer ?
#
loop_
_entity_poly.entity_id
_entity_poly.type
_entity_poly.pdbx_seq_one_letter_code
_entity_poly.pdbx_strand_id
1 'polypeptide(L)'
;MTDARVLAEQHVWAAMTAKAKNEAFNCTNGDFFTWKKMWKVLSEEFKVDFVEYKEEDEFDIVEMMSKKGPVWEEIVEKHGLYKTKLEEIACYPPFKVVSNFKFQHVSSMNKSKEYGFFGFADSFKSVRLWVARLRHMKIIP
;
A
#
# COMPACT_ATOMS: atom_id res chain seq x y z
N MET A 1 -2.98 -6.43 3.61
CA MET A 1 -3.16 -5.18 2.83
C MET A 1 -4.64 -5.02 2.53
N THR A 2 -5.10 -3.77 2.46
CA THR A 2 -6.50 -3.44 2.24
C THR A 2 -6.55 -2.27 1.27
N ASP A 3 -7.21 -2.46 0.13
CA ASP A 3 -7.51 -1.39 -0.83
C ASP A 3 -8.50 -0.41 -0.17
N ALA A 4 -8.22 0.89 -0.30
CA ALA A 4 -9.08 1.92 0.31
C ALA A 4 -10.54 1.85 -0.20
N ARG A 5 -10.77 1.35 -1.42
CA ARG A 5 -12.11 1.14 -1.97
C ARG A 5 -12.84 -0.01 -1.28
N VAL A 6 -12.18 -1.14 -1.05
CA VAL A 6 -12.75 -2.27 -0.29
C VAL A 6 -13.08 -1.83 1.13
N LEU A 7 -12.19 -1.05 1.76
CA LEU A 7 -12.44 -0.49 3.08
C LEU A 7 -13.67 0.42 3.09
N ALA A 8 -13.78 1.34 2.14
CA ALA A 8 -14.94 2.24 2.02
C ALA A 8 -16.23 1.47 1.76
N GLU A 9 -16.21 0.49 0.86
CA GLU A 9 -17.33 -0.40 0.58
C GLU A 9 -17.77 -1.17 1.82
N GLN A 10 -16.83 -1.67 2.63
CA GLN A 10 -17.17 -2.36 3.87
C GLN A 10 -17.78 -1.42 4.92
N HIS A 11 -17.32 -0.17 5.01
CA HIS A 11 -17.95 0.84 5.88
C HIS A 11 -19.39 1.12 5.47
N VAL A 12 -19.64 1.35 4.17
CA VAL A 12 -21.00 1.57 3.64
C VAL A 12 -21.87 0.34 3.88
N TRP A 13 -21.35 -0.85 3.60
CA TRP A 13 -22.06 -2.10 3.84
C TRP A 13 -22.43 -2.27 5.32
N ALA A 14 -21.50 -2.03 6.25
CA ALA A 14 -21.75 -2.18 7.68
C ALA A 14 -22.80 -1.17 8.19
N ALA A 15 -22.79 0.06 7.66
CA ALA A 15 -23.77 1.09 8.00
C ALA A 15 -25.18 0.75 7.49
N MET A 16 -25.30 0.11 6.33
CA MET A 16 -26.57 -0.18 5.66
C MET A 16 -27.14 -1.56 5.96
N THR A 17 -26.35 -2.46 6.56
CA THR A 17 -26.74 -3.85 6.80
C THR A 17 -27.19 -4.05 8.24
N ALA A 18 -28.49 -4.28 8.46
CA ALA A 18 -29.05 -4.44 9.80
C ALA A 18 -28.35 -5.51 10.65
N LYS A 19 -27.98 -6.65 10.04
CA LYS A 19 -27.25 -7.73 10.72
C LYS A 19 -25.79 -7.41 11.05
N ALA A 20 -25.20 -6.36 10.47
CA ALA A 20 -23.81 -5.97 10.72
C ALA A 20 -23.67 -4.95 11.86
N LYS A 21 -24.78 -4.49 12.45
CA LYS A 21 -24.78 -3.55 13.57
C LYS A 21 -24.11 -4.16 14.80
N ASN A 22 -23.35 -3.34 15.53
CA ASN A 22 -22.66 -3.71 16.78
C ASN A 22 -21.63 -4.84 16.64
N GLU A 23 -21.12 -5.04 15.42
CA GLU A 23 -20.12 -6.07 15.13
C GLU A 23 -18.79 -5.44 14.70
N ALA A 24 -17.70 -6.00 15.21
CA ALA A 24 -16.35 -5.71 14.70
C ALA A 24 -16.01 -6.69 13.57
N PHE A 25 -15.53 -6.17 12.44
CA PHE A 25 -15.10 -6.96 11.29
C PHE A 25 -13.68 -6.61 10.87
N ASN A 26 -12.89 -7.64 10.51
CA ASN A 26 -11.67 -7.42 9.75
C ASN A 26 -12.01 -6.90 8.36
N CYS A 27 -11.06 -6.18 7.75
CA CYS A 27 -11.13 -5.72 6.37
C CYS A 27 -9.78 -5.93 5.69
N THR A 28 -9.71 -6.89 4.77
CA THR A 28 -8.55 -7.14 3.91
C THR A 28 -9.02 -7.38 2.48
N ASN A 29 -8.09 -7.37 1.53
CA ASN A 29 -8.37 -7.63 0.12
C ASN A 29 -8.94 -9.02 -0.17
N GLY A 30 -8.83 -9.97 0.76
CA GLY A 30 -9.26 -11.36 0.59
C GLY A 30 -8.24 -12.27 -0.09
N ASP A 31 -7.08 -11.75 -0.49
CA ASP A 31 -5.95 -12.48 -1.04
C ASP A 31 -4.67 -12.33 -0.17
N PHE A 32 -3.60 -12.99 -0.60
CA PHE A 32 -2.29 -12.95 0.05
C PHE A 32 -1.20 -12.59 -0.96
N PHE A 33 -0.14 -11.92 -0.49
CA PHE A 33 1.05 -11.63 -1.27
C PHE A 33 2.32 -11.79 -0.43
N THR A 34 3.46 -11.86 -1.11
CA THR A 34 4.79 -11.76 -0.48
C THR A 34 5.46 -10.47 -0.90
N TRP A 35 6.27 -9.88 -0.02
CA TRP A 35 7.03 -8.66 -0.34
C TRP A 35 7.93 -8.83 -1.58
N LYS A 36 8.55 -10.00 -1.77
CA LYS A 36 9.32 -10.31 -2.99
C LYS A 36 8.51 -10.11 -4.27
N LYS A 37 7.27 -10.61 -4.33
CA LYS A 37 6.39 -10.42 -5.48
C LYS A 37 5.92 -8.97 -5.61
N MET A 38 5.62 -8.30 -4.49
CA MET A 38 5.22 -6.90 -4.47
C MET A 38 6.31 -5.98 -5.03
N TRP A 39 7.57 -6.19 -4.62
CA TRP A 39 8.72 -5.43 -5.12
C TRP A 39 8.96 -5.64 -6.60
N LYS A 40 8.79 -6.86 -7.11
CA LYS A 40 8.86 -7.11 -8.56
C LYS A 40 7.76 -6.34 -9.34
N VAL A 41 6.54 -6.30 -8.81
CA VAL A 41 5.47 -5.50 -9.42
C VAL A 41 5.84 -4.02 -9.44
N LEU A 42 6.36 -3.47 -8.34
CA LEU A 42 6.73 -2.06 -8.28
C LEU A 42 7.95 -1.74 -9.16
N SER A 43 8.93 -2.62 -9.25
CA SER A 43 10.08 -2.42 -10.14
C SER A 43 9.65 -2.36 -11.61
N GLU A 44 8.69 -3.21 -12.02
CA GLU A 44 8.08 -3.16 -13.35
C GLU A 44 7.30 -1.85 -13.58
N GLU A 45 6.47 -1.42 -12.61
CA GLU A 45 5.66 -0.19 -12.72
C GLU A 45 6.48 1.10 -12.80
N PHE A 46 7.63 1.14 -12.11
CA PHE A 46 8.54 2.28 -12.11
C PHE A 46 9.70 2.13 -13.11
N LYS A 47 9.76 1.01 -13.84
CA LYS A 47 10.80 0.69 -14.84
C LYS A 47 12.22 0.78 -14.27
N VAL A 48 12.41 0.20 -13.09
CA VAL A 48 13.71 0.10 -12.42
C VAL A 48 14.11 -1.36 -12.29
N ASP A 49 15.41 -1.61 -12.18
CA ASP A 49 15.93 -2.97 -12.00
C ASP A 49 15.50 -3.54 -10.64
N PHE A 50 15.07 -4.80 -10.66
CA PHE A 50 14.76 -5.54 -9.44
C PHE A 50 16.04 -6.12 -8.84
N VAL A 51 16.35 -5.73 -7.60
CA VAL A 51 17.43 -6.32 -6.81
C VAL A 51 16.85 -7.26 -5.77
N GLU A 52 17.30 -8.51 -5.76
CA GLU A 52 16.88 -9.48 -4.75
C GLU A 52 17.49 -9.13 -3.39
N TYR A 53 16.65 -9.20 -2.34
CA TYR A 53 17.09 -9.08 -0.96
C TYR A 53 17.96 -10.27 -0.56
N LYS A 54 19.12 -10.00 0.03
CA LYS A 54 19.98 -11.00 0.68
C LYS A 54 19.93 -10.79 2.19
N GLU A 55 19.95 -11.88 2.95
CA GLU A 55 19.84 -11.79 4.42
C GLU A 55 21.01 -11.04 5.08
N GLU A 56 22.15 -10.97 4.38
CA GLU A 56 23.36 -10.27 4.79
C GLU A 56 23.29 -8.76 4.54
N ASP A 57 22.30 -8.27 3.78
CA ASP A 57 22.18 -6.85 3.43
C ASP A 57 21.61 -6.06 4.61
N GLU A 58 22.39 -5.14 5.16
CA GLU A 58 21.86 -4.11 6.05
C GLU A 58 21.16 -3.01 5.23
N PHE A 59 19.84 -2.88 5.42
CA PHE A 59 19.04 -1.87 4.73
C PHE A 59 18.15 -1.09 5.69
N ASP A 60 18.48 0.19 5.89
CA ASP A 60 17.64 1.14 6.63
C ASP A 60 17.02 2.19 5.69
N ILE A 61 15.76 1.97 5.33
CA ILE A 61 14.99 2.88 4.50
C ILE A 61 14.83 4.29 5.12
N VAL A 62 14.78 4.39 6.44
CA VAL A 62 14.59 5.69 7.12
C VAL A 62 15.86 6.52 6.97
N GLU A 63 17.02 5.91 7.23
CA GLU A 63 18.31 6.56 7.04
C GLU A 63 18.54 6.95 5.58
N MET A 64 18.32 5.99 4.66
CA MET A 64 18.51 6.20 3.21
C MET A 64 17.68 7.37 2.68
N MET A 65 16.45 7.53 3.16
CA MET A 65 15.52 8.57 2.69
C MET A 65 15.60 9.88 3.46
N SER A 66 16.26 9.92 4.63
CA SER A 66 16.31 11.09 5.52
C SER A 66 16.83 12.38 4.87
N LYS A 67 17.71 12.28 3.87
CA LYS A 67 18.35 13.41 3.17
C LYS A 67 17.85 13.57 1.72
N LYS A 68 16.75 12.92 1.34
CA LYS A 68 16.23 12.92 -0.03
C LYS A 68 15.19 14.01 -0.32
N GLY A 69 14.92 14.89 0.62
CA GLY A 69 14.04 16.06 0.43
C GLY A 69 14.41 16.90 -0.80
N PRO A 70 15.66 17.39 -0.94
CA PRO A 70 16.06 18.17 -2.12
C PRO A 70 15.96 17.42 -3.45
N VAL A 71 16.18 16.10 -3.44
CA VAL A 71 16.01 15.25 -4.64
C VAL A 71 14.54 15.17 -5.04
N TRP A 72 13.64 15.08 -4.06
CA TRP A 72 12.20 15.11 -4.32
C TRP A 72 11.75 16.46 -4.88
N GLU A 73 12.27 17.57 -4.36
CA GLU A 73 11.97 18.92 -4.88
C GLU A 73 12.38 19.05 -6.36
N GLU A 74 13.56 18.55 -6.74
CA GLU A 74 13.99 18.51 -8.15
C GLU A 74 13.05 17.66 -9.02
N ILE A 75 12.60 16.50 -8.53
CA ILE A 75 11.63 15.65 -9.24
C ILE A 75 10.31 16.38 -9.44
N VAL A 76 9.81 17.06 -8.41
CA VAL A 76 8.56 17.83 -8.45
C VAL A 76 8.64 18.92 -9.51
N GLU A 77 9.73 19.70 -9.54
CA GLU A 77 9.94 20.75 -10.52
C GLU A 77 10.06 20.19 -11.94
N LYS A 78 10.95 19.20 -12.12
CA LYS A 78 11.23 18.59 -13.44
C LYS A 78 9.99 17.97 -14.09
N HIS A 79 9.12 17.34 -13.31
CA HIS A 79 7.94 16.64 -13.81
C HIS A 79 6.65 17.46 -13.69
N GLY A 80 6.71 18.69 -13.18
CA GLY A 80 5.53 19.55 -13.02
C GLY A 80 4.47 18.94 -12.10
N LEU A 81 4.92 18.33 -10.99
CA LEU A 81 4.08 17.67 -10.02
C LEU A 81 3.40 18.68 -9.08
N TYR A 82 2.40 18.21 -8.33
CA TYR A 82 1.85 18.97 -7.22
C TYR A 82 2.96 19.24 -6.19
N LYS A 83 3.03 20.48 -5.69
CA LYS A 83 4.11 20.91 -4.79
C LYS A 83 3.94 20.27 -3.42
N THR A 84 4.62 19.14 -3.21
CA THR A 84 4.67 18.40 -1.94
C THR A 84 6.09 18.33 -1.42
N LYS A 85 6.22 18.22 -0.10
CA LYS A 85 7.45 17.76 0.54
C LYS A 85 7.47 16.24 0.62
N LEU A 86 8.66 15.65 0.67
CA LEU A 86 8.80 14.20 0.70
C LEU A 86 8.09 13.59 1.92
N GLU A 87 8.20 14.23 3.08
CA GLU A 87 7.59 13.82 4.34
C GLU A 87 6.05 13.94 4.37
N GLU A 88 5.45 14.70 3.45
CA GLU A 88 3.99 14.83 3.34
C GLU A 88 3.35 13.65 2.61
N ILE A 89 4.12 12.98 1.75
CA ILE A 89 3.62 11.90 0.87
C ILE A 89 4.23 10.53 1.17
N ALA A 90 5.30 10.47 1.98
CA ALA A 90 5.98 9.23 2.32
C ALA A 90 6.20 9.11 3.83
N CYS A 91 5.91 7.92 4.38
CA CYS A 91 6.08 7.61 5.79
C CYS A 91 6.97 6.37 5.97
N TYR A 92 8.28 6.58 6.12
CA TYR A 92 9.28 5.50 6.17
C TYR A 92 9.33 4.73 7.49
N PRO A 93 9.16 5.33 8.69
CA PRO A 93 9.30 4.58 9.95
C PRO A 93 8.28 3.43 10.10
N PRO A 94 6.98 3.60 9.82
CA PRO A 94 6.04 2.48 9.83
C PRO A 94 6.36 1.44 8.76
N PHE A 95 6.83 1.85 7.59
CA PHE A 95 7.24 0.94 6.52
C PHE A 95 8.42 0.05 6.97
N LYS A 96 9.44 0.62 7.63
CA LYS A 96 10.57 -0.13 8.21
C LYS A 96 10.09 -1.21 9.18
N VAL A 97 9.10 -0.91 10.01
CA VAL A 97 8.53 -1.90 10.96
C VAL A 97 7.84 -3.03 10.21
N VAL A 98 6.95 -2.71 9.27
CA VAL A 98 6.15 -3.71 8.53
C VAL A 98 7.03 -4.59 7.63
N SER A 99 8.04 -4.03 6.98
CA SER A 99 8.96 -4.79 6.11
C SER A 99 9.87 -5.74 6.89
N ASN A 100 10.03 -5.53 8.20
CA ASN A 100 10.88 -6.35 9.08
C ASN A 100 10.11 -7.41 9.88
N PHE A 101 8.80 -7.56 9.68
CA PHE A 101 8.06 -8.66 10.30
C PHE A 101 8.65 -10.00 9.87
N LYS A 102 9.02 -10.82 10.87
CA LYS A 102 9.52 -12.20 10.68
C LYS A 102 8.38 -13.22 10.51
N PHE A 103 7.16 -12.72 10.30
CA PHE A 103 5.95 -13.50 10.07
C PHE A 103 5.07 -12.81 9.03
N GLN A 104 4.17 -13.58 8.41
CA GLN A 104 3.17 -13.01 7.52
C GLN A 104 1.94 -12.60 8.34
N HIS A 105 1.72 -11.28 8.46
CA HIS A 105 0.52 -10.78 9.15
C HIS A 105 -0.71 -10.94 8.26
N VAL A 106 -1.62 -11.82 8.66
CA VAL A 106 -2.86 -12.16 7.94
C VAL A 106 -4.09 -11.99 8.82
N SER A 107 -5.23 -11.69 8.22
CA SER A 107 -6.50 -11.56 8.92
C SER A 107 -7.61 -12.26 8.13
N SER A 108 -8.52 -12.93 8.84
CA SER A 108 -9.62 -13.66 8.21
C SER A 108 -10.77 -12.73 7.82
N MET A 109 -11.30 -12.93 6.62
CA MET A 109 -12.51 -12.28 6.12
C MET A 109 -13.77 -13.14 6.30
N ASN A 110 -13.68 -14.30 6.96
CA ASN A 110 -14.80 -15.25 7.06
C ASN A 110 -16.02 -14.62 7.71
N LYS A 111 -15.85 -13.93 8.85
CA LYS A 111 -16.96 -13.25 9.54
C LYS A 111 -17.67 -12.23 8.62
N SER A 112 -16.91 -11.42 7.89
CA SER A 112 -17.49 -10.45 6.94
C SER A 112 -18.30 -11.16 5.84
N LYS A 113 -17.78 -12.27 5.29
CA LYS A 113 -18.46 -13.09 4.27
C LYS A 113 -19.71 -13.78 4.79
N GLU A 114 -19.67 -14.34 6.01
CA GLU A 114 -20.82 -14.93 6.70
C GLU A 114 -21.92 -13.89 6.92
N TYR A 115 -21.53 -12.64 7.17
CA TYR A 115 -22.44 -11.50 7.28
C TYR A 115 -22.81 -10.91 5.91
N GLY A 116 -22.34 -11.46 4.80
CA GLY A 116 -22.74 -11.09 3.44
C GLY A 116 -21.93 -9.97 2.79
N PHE A 117 -20.77 -9.61 3.34
CA PHE A 117 -19.79 -8.76 2.66
C PHE A 117 -18.83 -9.62 1.83
N PHE A 118 -18.93 -9.49 0.51
CA PHE A 118 -18.08 -10.23 -0.44
C PHE A 118 -17.12 -9.32 -1.23
N GLY A 119 -16.95 -8.07 -0.79
CA GLY A 119 -15.99 -7.13 -1.39
C GLY A 119 -14.58 -7.69 -1.29
N PHE A 120 -13.83 -7.61 -2.40
CA PHE A 120 -12.47 -8.10 -2.50
C PHE A 120 -11.70 -7.27 -3.53
N ALA A 121 -10.37 -7.35 -3.47
CA ALA A 121 -9.52 -6.78 -4.51
C ALA A 121 -8.33 -7.71 -4.77
N ASP A 122 -7.89 -7.78 -6.02
CA ASP A 122 -6.59 -8.35 -6.34
C ASP A 122 -5.52 -7.35 -5.91
N SER A 123 -4.67 -7.75 -4.97
CA SER A 123 -3.65 -6.90 -4.36
C SER A 123 -2.64 -6.35 -5.38
N PHE A 124 -2.26 -7.12 -6.40
CA PHE A 124 -1.32 -6.66 -7.42
C PHE A 124 -1.97 -5.74 -8.46
N LYS A 125 -3.25 -5.93 -8.77
CA LYS A 125 -4.01 -4.98 -9.60
C LYS A 125 -4.30 -3.69 -8.85
N SER A 126 -4.62 -3.79 -7.55
CA SER A 126 -4.86 -2.65 -6.66
C SER A 126 -3.67 -1.70 -6.63
N VAL A 127 -2.46 -2.22 -6.41
CA VAL A 127 -1.24 -1.39 -6.38
C VAL A 127 -1.01 -0.64 -7.69
N ARG A 128 -1.16 -1.32 -8.84
CA ARG A 128 -1.04 -0.67 -10.16
C ARG A 128 -2.07 0.44 -10.36
N LEU A 129 -3.31 0.19 -9.94
CA LEU A 129 -4.37 1.20 -9.99
C LEU A 129 -4.02 2.42 -9.12
N TRP A 130 -3.49 2.22 -7.92
CA TRP A 130 -3.12 3.33 -7.04
C TRP A 130 -1.91 4.11 -7.55
N VAL A 131 -0.90 3.43 -8.12
CA VAL A 131 0.22 4.09 -8.82
C VAL A 131 -0.32 4.93 -9.99
N ALA A 132 -1.18 4.37 -10.84
CA ALA A 132 -1.78 5.10 -11.96
C ALA A 132 -2.62 6.31 -11.49
N ARG A 133 -3.34 6.18 -10.37
CA ARG A 133 -4.10 7.28 -9.77
C ARG A 133 -3.20 8.39 -9.23
N LEU A 134 -2.10 8.06 -8.55
CA LEU A 134 -1.14 9.05 -8.06
C LEU A 134 -0.46 9.80 -9.21
N ARG A 135 -0.16 9.11 -10.33
CA ARG A 135 0.30 9.75 -11.59
C ARG A 135 -0.74 10.70 -12.16
N HIS A 136 -1.99 10.26 -12.26
CA HIS A 136 -3.08 11.11 -12.74
C HIS A 136 -3.27 12.37 -11.89
N MET A 137 -3.10 12.23 -10.57
CA MET A 137 -3.14 13.36 -9.62
C MET A 137 -1.86 14.20 -9.61
N LYS A 138 -0.85 13.86 -10.42
CA LYS A 138 0.47 14.50 -10.45
C LYS A 138 1.17 14.52 -9.09
N ILE A 139 0.98 13.49 -8.25
CA ILE A 139 1.71 13.33 -6.98
C ILE A 139 3.06 12.66 -7.22
N ILE A 140 3.13 11.77 -8.21
CA ILE A 140 4.35 11.09 -8.68
C ILE A 140 4.44 11.22 -10.22
N PRO A 141 5.62 11.05 -10.82
CA PRO A 141 5.80 11.02 -12.27
C PRO A 141 5.06 9.87 -12.98
#